data_AF-H1S3S7-F1
#
_entry.id   AF-H1S3S7-F1
#
_cell.length_a   1.000
_cell.length_b   1.000
_cell.length_c   1.000
_cell.angle_alpha   90.00
_cell.angle_beta   90.00
_cell.angle_gamma   90.00
#
_symmetry.space_group_name_H-M   'P 1'
#
loop_
_entity.id
_entity.type
_entity.pdbx_description
1 polymer ?
#
loop_
_entity_poly.entity_id
_entity_poly.type
_entity_poly.pdbx_seq_one_letter_code
_entity_poly.pdbx_strand_id
1 'polypeptide(L)'
;MRFCPPPLPVQDYAVEAGIQLLDGAGIAERIRTLDADKQAKLLLRAFEGDYQTPTCAACGVKMVERQGKVGSFWGCRNYPSCRVKLARANALTMAV
;
A
#
# COMPACT_ATOMS: atom_id res chain seq x y z
N MET A 1 -20.68 -23.34 23.84
CA MET A 1 -21.03 -22.15 23.05
C MET A 1 -20.55 -20.93 23.83
N ARG A 2 -19.33 -20.46 23.55
CA ARG A 2 -18.78 -19.28 24.24
C ARG A 2 -19.50 -18.06 23.68
N PHE A 3 -20.30 -17.42 24.54
CA PHE A 3 -20.90 -16.12 24.29
C PHE A 3 -19.81 -15.18 23.76
N CYS A 4 -19.98 -14.71 22.51
CA CYS A 4 -19.31 -13.51 22.07
C CYS A 4 -19.99 -12.37 22.83
N PRO A 5 -19.29 -11.64 23.72
CA PRO A 5 -19.89 -10.52 24.43
C PRO A 5 -20.37 -9.45 23.42
N PRO A 6 -21.43 -8.70 23.74
CA PRO A 6 -21.94 -7.61 22.90
C PRO A 6 -20.83 -6.57 22.64
N PRO A 7 -20.90 -5.77 21.56
CA PRO A 7 -19.79 -4.92 21.15
C PRO A 7 -19.60 -3.79 22.17
N LEU A 8 -18.67 -4.01 23.10
CA LEU A 8 -18.04 -2.93 23.85
C LEU A 8 -17.34 -1.99 22.85
N PRO A 9 -17.20 -0.69 23.15
CA PRO A 9 -16.34 0.16 22.36
C PRO A 9 -14.96 -0.50 22.28
N VAL A 10 -14.34 -0.49 21.10
CA VAL A 10 -13.13 -1.27 20.80
C VAL A 10 -12.00 -1.04 21.82
N GLN A 11 -11.98 0.14 22.46
CA GLN A 11 -11.09 0.51 23.55
C GLN A 11 -11.24 -0.38 24.78
N ASP A 12 -12.47 -0.58 25.26
CA ASP A 12 -12.75 -1.35 26.46
C ASP A 12 -12.38 -2.83 26.25
N TYR A 13 -12.75 -3.39 25.09
CA TYR A 13 -12.36 -4.75 24.72
C TYR A 13 -10.84 -4.90 24.62
N ALA A 14 -10.16 -3.93 24.02
CA ALA A 14 -8.70 -4.00 23.88
C ALA A 14 -8.01 -3.97 25.26
N VAL A 15 -8.50 -3.17 26.20
CA VAL A 15 -7.99 -3.15 27.58
C VAL A 15 -8.20 -4.51 28.26
N GLU A 16 -9.41 -5.08 28.17
CA GLU A 16 -9.72 -6.39 28.75
C GLU A 16 -8.89 -7.53 28.14
N ALA A 17 -8.65 -7.48 26.83
CA ALA A 17 -7.87 -8.48 26.09
C ALA A 17 -6.35 -8.24 26.17
N GLY A 18 -5.89 -7.17 26.82
CA GLY A 18 -4.47 -6.80 26.87
C GLY A 18 -3.87 -6.40 25.52
N ILE A 19 -4.70 -5.92 24.59
CA ILE A 19 -4.32 -5.49 23.25
C ILE A 19 -3.98 -4.00 23.29
N GLN A 20 -2.81 -3.62 22.78
CA GLN A 20 -2.44 -2.21 22.64
C GLN A 20 -3.10 -1.62 21.39
N LEU A 21 -4.02 -0.68 21.57
CA LEU A 21 -4.54 0.14 20.47
C LEU A 21 -3.56 1.27 20.18
N LEU A 22 -3.15 1.37 18.92
CA LEU A 22 -2.34 2.47 18.40
C LEU A 22 -3.08 3.09 17.22
N ASP A 23 -3.11 4.41 17.20
CA ASP A 23 -3.57 5.19 16.05
C ASP A 23 -2.43 5.35 15.02
N GLY A 24 -2.76 5.97 13.88
CA GLY A 24 -1.78 6.22 12.81
C GLY A 24 -0.62 7.11 13.24
N ALA A 25 -0.85 8.07 14.15
CA ALA A 25 0.21 8.93 14.68
C ALA A 25 1.09 8.17 15.69
N GLY A 26 0.48 7.44 16.63
CA GLY A 26 1.19 6.69 17.67
C GLY A 26 2.06 5.56 17.11
N ILE A 27 1.64 4.88 16.04
CA ILE A 27 2.50 3.90 15.37
C ILE A 27 3.70 4.57 14.69
N ALA A 28 3.50 5.74 14.07
CA ALA A 28 4.57 6.49 13.43
C ALA A 28 5.59 7.03 14.45
N GLU A 29 5.14 7.44 15.65
CA GLU A 29 6.03 7.81 16.76
C GLU A 29 6.89 6.65 17.21
N ARG A 30 6.31 5.47 17.43
CA ARG A 30 7.09 4.28 17.82
C ARG A 30 8.15 3.95 16.79
N ILE A 31 7.82 4.00 15.51
CA ILE A 31 8.80 3.78 14.43
C ILE A 31 9.93 4.82 14.51
N ARG A 32 9.60 6.11 14.72
CA ARG A 32 10.59 7.20 14.87
C ARG A 32 11.51 7.05 16.09
N THR A 33 11.03 6.43 17.17
CA THR A 33 11.86 6.18 18.37
C THR A 33 12.83 5.00 18.26
N LEU A 34 12.71 4.17 17.22
CA LEU A 34 13.64 3.05 17.01
C LEU A 34 15.03 3.53 16.58
N ASP A 35 16.06 2.73 16.89
CA ASP A 35 17.43 2.94 16.40
C ASP A 35 17.47 3.00 14.85
N ALA A 36 18.41 3.79 14.31
CA ALA A 36 18.57 3.98 12.87
C ALA A 36 18.71 2.65 12.09
N ASP A 37 19.42 1.67 12.66
CA ASP A 37 19.60 0.35 12.06
C ASP A 37 18.28 -0.43 11.94
N LYS A 38 17.41 -0.31 12.94
CA LYS A 38 16.09 -0.97 12.95
C LYS A 38 15.16 -0.28 11.96
N GLN A 39 15.19 1.05 11.91
CA GLN A 39 14.43 1.84 10.92
C GLN A 39 14.84 1.48 9.49
N ALA A 40 16.15 1.38 9.21
CA ALA A 40 16.66 0.99 7.89
C ALA A 40 16.17 -0.40 7.47
N LYS A 41 16.17 -1.38 8.39
CA LYS A 41 15.63 -2.72 8.11
C LYS A 41 14.14 -2.71 7.81
N LEU A 42 13.35 -1.91 8.54
CA LEU A 42 11.92 -1.75 8.29
C LEU A 42 11.67 -1.09 6.93
N LEU A 43 12.45 -0.08 6.58
CA LEU A 43 12.36 0.59 5.28
C LEU A 43 12.61 -0.40 4.15
N LEU A 44 13.70 -1.19 4.23
CA LEU A 44 14.00 -2.22 3.24
C LEU A 44 12.87 -3.24 3.07
N ARG A 45 12.25 -3.66 4.18
CA ARG A 45 11.12 -4.61 4.14
C ARG A 45 9.84 -3.98 3.61
N ALA A 46 9.52 -2.74 3.98
CA ALA A 46 8.33 -2.04 3.50
C ALA A 46 8.36 -1.85 1.97
N PHE A 47 9.54 -1.65 1.40
CA PHE A 47 9.74 -1.47 -0.04
C PHE A 47 10.20 -2.75 -0.75
N GLU A 48 10.13 -3.91 -0.10
CA GLU A 48 10.42 -5.20 -0.72
C GLU A 48 9.28 -5.57 -1.68
N GLY A 49 9.50 -5.39 -2.99
CA GLY A 49 8.58 -5.82 -4.05
C GLY A 49 8.22 -4.74 -5.07
N ASP A 50 7.33 -5.11 -5.99
CA ASP A 50 6.93 -4.26 -7.13
C ASP A 50 5.76 -3.33 -6.78
N TYR A 51 6.06 -2.21 -6.13
CA TYR A 51 5.09 -1.14 -5.82
C TYR A 51 4.92 -0.11 -6.94
N GLN A 52 5.84 -0.08 -7.90
CA GLN A 52 5.83 0.88 -9.01
C GLN A 52 4.87 0.46 -10.14
N THR A 53 4.61 -0.85 -10.28
CA THR A 53 3.79 -1.38 -11.37
C THR A 53 2.32 -1.49 -10.94
N PRO A 54 1.40 -0.74 -11.58
CA PRO A 54 -0.01 -0.84 -11.25
C PRO A 54 -0.58 -2.19 -11.72
N THR A 55 -1.55 -2.67 -10.96
CA THR A 55 -2.32 -3.87 -11.30
C THR A 55 -3.53 -3.45 -12.15
N CYS A 56 -3.81 -4.20 -13.21
CA CYS A 56 -4.97 -3.92 -14.07
C CYS A 56 -6.28 -4.17 -13.31
N ALA A 57 -7.18 -3.18 -13.28
CA ALA A 57 -8.48 -3.30 -12.61
C ALA A 57 -9.43 -4.35 -13.22
N ALA A 58 -9.26 -4.73 -14.50
CA ALA A 58 -10.15 -5.67 -15.17
C ALA A 58 -9.70 -7.14 -15.08
N CYS A 59 -8.40 -7.40 -15.03
CA CYS A 59 -7.87 -8.78 -15.04
C CYS A 59 -6.96 -9.13 -13.86
N GLY A 60 -6.63 -8.16 -13.00
CA GLY A 60 -5.76 -8.40 -11.84
C GLY A 60 -4.28 -8.66 -12.17
N VAL A 61 -3.88 -8.58 -13.45
CA VAL A 61 -2.49 -8.81 -13.86
C VAL A 61 -1.68 -7.51 -13.78
N LYS A 62 -0.41 -7.60 -13.36
CA LYS A 62 0.54 -6.48 -13.41
C LYS A 62 0.65 -5.92 -14.83
N MET A 63 0.44 -4.61 -14.94
CA MET A 63 0.53 -3.90 -16.21
C MET A 63 1.98 -3.75 -16.65
N VAL A 64 2.18 -3.50 -17.95
CA VAL A 64 3.49 -3.29 -18.56
C VAL A 64 3.55 -1.87 -19.08
N GLU A 65 4.68 -1.20 -18.89
CA GLU A 65 4.89 0.12 -19.47
C GLU A 65 5.04 0.01 -20.99
N ARG A 66 4.29 0.84 -21.72
CA ARG A 66 4.37 0.96 -23.18
C ARG A 66 4.54 2.43 -23.56
N GLN A 67 5.33 2.69 -24.59
CA GLN A 67 5.48 4.04 -25.14
C GLN A 67 4.49 4.25 -26.27
N GLY A 68 3.71 5.32 -26.19
CA GLY A 68 2.83 5.80 -27.26
C GLY A 68 3.34 7.13 -27.83
N LYS A 69 2.63 7.66 -28.82
CA LYS A 69 2.99 8.93 -29.48
C LYS A 69 2.98 10.15 -28.54
N VAL A 70 2.18 10.11 -27.48
CA VAL A 70 1.92 11.24 -26.56
C VAL A 70 2.67 11.07 -25.22
N GLY A 71 3.25 9.90 -24.96
CA GLY A 71 3.93 9.60 -23.70
C GLY A 71 3.89 8.11 -23.33
N SER A 72 4.52 7.77 -22.20
CA SER A 72 4.44 6.44 -21.63
C SER A 72 3.09 6.20 -20.95
N PHE A 73 2.60 4.97 -21.04
CA PHE A 73 1.36 4.54 -20.41
C PHE A 73 1.47 3.10 -19.94
N TRP A 74 0.66 2.73 -18.96
CA TRP A 74 0.52 1.36 -18.51
C TRP A 74 -0.49 0.64 -19.39
N GLY A 75 -0.02 -0.39 -20.11
CA GLY A 75 -0.85 -1.29 -20.90
C GLY A 75 -1.03 -2.63 -20.21
N CYS A 76 -2.22 -3.22 -20.31
CA CYS A 76 -2.44 -4.57 -19.81
C CYS A 76 -1.55 -5.59 -20.57
N ARG A 77 -0.95 -6.55 -19.83
CA ARG A 77 -0.16 -7.64 -20.42
C ARG A 77 -1.00 -8.53 -21.34
N ASN A 78 -2.28 -8.70 -21.04
CA ASN A 78 -3.17 -9.64 -21.72
C ASN A 78 -3.89 -9.06 -22.95
N TYR A 79 -3.31 -8.07 -23.61
CA TYR A 79 -3.85 -7.53 -24.87
C TYR A 79 -3.69 -8.58 -25.99
N PRO A 80 -4.71 -8.86 -26.84
CA PRO A 80 -5.93 -8.06 -27.12
C PRO A 80 -7.14 -8.35 -26.24
N SER A 81 -7.10 -9.41 -25.42
CA SER A 81 -8.22 -9.84 -24.56
C SER A 81 -8.59 -8.81 -23.48
N CYS A 82 -7.62 -8.03 -23.02
CA CYS A 82 -7.84 -6.90 -22.12
C CYS A 82 -7.24 -5.62 -22.70
N ARG A 83 -8.07 -4.59 -22.94
CA ARG A 83 -7.68 -3.31 -23.55
C ARG A 83 -7.57 -2.15 -22.56
N VAL A 84 -7.56 -2.45 -21.26
CA VAL A 84 -7.40 -1.44 -20.21
C VAL A 84 -6.02 -0.80 -20.33
N LYS A 85 -6.02 0.53 -20.30
CA LYS A 85 -4.84 1.40 -20.28
C LYS A 85 -4.97 2.36 -19.12
N LEU A 86 -3.87 2.63 -18.44
CA LEU A 86 -3.78 3.63 -17.39
C LEU A 86 -2.69 4.63 -17.79
N ALA A 87 -2.99 5.92 -17.72
CA ALA A 87 -2.00 6.95 -17.99
C ALA A 87 -0.89 6.88 -16.93
N ARG A 88 0.37 6.96 -17.35
CA ARG A 88 1.47 7.16 -16.43
C ARG A 88 1.56 8.66 -16.17
N ALA A 89 1.20 9.11 -14.97
CA ALA A 89 1.47 10.50 -14.59
C ALA A 89 2.99 10.68 -14.57
N ASN A 90 3.50 11.54 -15.46
CA ASN A 90 4.91 11.89 -15.45
C ASN A 90 5.15 12.70 -14.19
N ALA A 91 5.90 12.17 -13.24
CA ALA A 91 6.25 12.83 -11.98
C ALA A 91 7.34 13.91 -12.19
N LEU A 92 7.09 14.85 -13.11
CA LEU A 92 8.02 15.94 -13.45
C LEU A 92 7.30 17.28 -13.67
N THR A 93 6.27 17.53 -12.86
CA THR A 93 5.84 18.88 -12.48
C THR A 93 5.59 18.96 -10.97
N MET A 94 6.55 18.51 -10.17
CA MET A 94 6.80 19.14 -8.88
C MET A 94 7.85 20.23 -9.14
N ALA A 95 7.37 21.40 -9.58
CA ALA A 95 8.15 22.61 -9.43
C ALA A 95 8.36 22.82 -7.92
N VAL A 96 9.63 22.87 -7.53
CA VAL A 96 10.11 23.48 -6.29
C VAL A 96 9.61 24.91 -6.21
#